data_AF-A0AAW2T4U0-F1
#
_entry.id   AF-A0AAW2T4U0-F1
#
_cell.length_a   1.000
_cell.length_b   1.000
_cell.length_c   1.000
_cell.angle_alpha   90.00
_cell.angle_beta   90.00
_cell.angle_gamma   90.00
#
_symmetry.space_group_name_H-M   'P 1'
#
loop_
_entity.id
_entity.type
_entity.pdbx_description
1 polymer ?
#
loop_
_entity_poly.entity_id
_entity_poly.type
_entity_poly.pdbx_seq_one_letter_code
_entity_poly.pdbx_strand_id
1 'polypeptide(L)' 'MKGTIREGGEITQVQGGQILRSIGRKDRHSKVYTSKGPRDRRVRLSAHTAIQFYDVQDRLGYDRPSKAVDWLINKAKPP' A
#
# COMPACT_ATOMS: atom_id res chain seq x y z
N MET A 1 -24.77 -26.95 5.80
CA MET A 1 -23.61 -26.16 6.28
C MET A 1 -23.54 -24.87 5.48
N LYS A 2 -23.67 -23.71 6.14
CA LYS A 2 -23.84 -22.40 5.49
C LYS A 2 -22.50 -21.88 4.97
N GLY A 3 -22.39 -21.65 3.67
CA GLY A 3 -21.30 -20.87 3.07
C GLY A 3 -21.78 -19.47 2.74
N THR A 4 -21.49 -18.52 3.63
CA THR A 4 -21.69 -17.09 3.36
C THR A 4 -20.40 -16.56 2.73
N ILE A 5 -20.45 -16.07 1.49
CA ILE A 5 -19.44 -15.15 0.96
C ILE A 5 -20.14 -14.08 0.13
N ARG A 6 -20.05 -12.85 0.65
CA ARG A 6 -20.35 -11.59 -0.02
C ARG A 6 -19.16 -11.26 -0.93
N GLU A 7 -19.42 -10.83 -2.16
CA GLU A 7 -18.70 -9.73 -2.83
C GLU A 7 -19.36 -9.46 -4.18
N GLY A 8 -19.96 -8.27 -4.32
CA GLY A 8 -20.72 -7.86 -5.49
C GLY A 8 -19.81 -7.68 -6.70
N GLY A 9 -20.00 -8.54 -7.71
CA GLY A 9 -19.60 -8.28 -9.08
C GLY A 9 -20.80 -7.75 -9.84
N GLU A 10 -20.68 -6.59 -10.48
CA GLU A 10 -21.70 -6.08 -11.39
C GLU A 10 -21.67 -6.93 -12.68
N ILE A 11 -22.73 -7.69 -12.90
CA ILE A 11 -22.93 -8.51 -14.10
C ILE A 11 -23.47 -7.62 -15.23
N THR A 12 -22.61 -7.24 -16.17
CA THR A 12 -23.08 -6.63 -17.43
C THR A 12 -23.46 -7.73 -18.42
N GLN A 13 -24.75 -7.88 -18.73
CA GLN A 13 -25.21 -8.76 -19.82
C GLN A 13 -24.85 -8.13 -21.17
N VAL A 14 -24.18 -8.89 -22.03
CA VAL A 14 -24.00 -8.56 -23.46
C VAL A 14 -24.51 -9.71 -24.31
N GLN A 15 -25.15 -9.38 -25.44
CA GLN A 15 -25.74 -10.35 -26.37
C GLN A 15 -24.65 -11.29 -26.91
N GLY A 16 -24.66 -12.54 -26.47
CA GLY A 16 -23.77 -13.60 -26.95
C GLY A 16 -22.97 -14.36 -25.88
N GLY A 17 -23.03 -13.96 -24.62
CA GLY A 17 -22.42 -14.72 -23.53
C GLY A 17 -22.11 -13.89 -22.28
N GLN A 18 -22.09 -14.53 -21.11
CA GLN A 18 -21.73 -13.91 -19.85
C GLN A 18 -20.22 -13.62 -19.84
N ILE A 19 -19.82 -12.35 -19.95
CA ILE A 19 -18.45 -11.94 -19.67
C ILE A 19 -18.34 -11.70 -18.16
N LEU A 20 -17.76 -12.67 -17.44
CA LEU A 20 -17.21 -12.42 -16.11
C LEU A 20 -16.03 -11.46 -16.29
N ARG A 21 -16.27 -10.15 -16.17
CA ARG A 21 -15.18 -9.19 -15.98
C ARG A 21 -14.58 -9.55 -14.62
N SER A 22 -13.50 -10.31 -14.59
CA SER A 22 -12.70 -10.39 -13.37
C SER A 22 -12.32 -8.95 -13.06
N ILE A 23 -12.94 -8.35 -12.05
CA ILE A 23 -12.41 -7.14 -11.43
C ILE A 23 -11.07 -7.62 -10.92
N GLY A 24 -10.04 -7.44 -11.75
CA GLY A 24 -8.76 -8.09 -11.59
C GLY A 24 -8.31 -7.87 -10.16
N ARG A 25 -7.71 -8.88 -9.55
CA ARG A 25 -7.06 -8.80 -8.25
C ARG A 25 -5.96 -7.73 -8.33
N LYS A 26 -6.35 -6.46 -8.33
CA LYS A 26 -5.48 -5.36 -8.68
C LYS A 26 -4.93 -4.84 -7.38
N ASP A 27 -3.77 -5.40 -7.05
CA ASP A 27 -2.81 -4.80 -6.14
C ASP A 27 -3.33 -4.50 -4.72
N ARG A 28 -3.86 -5.53 -4.05
CA ARG A 28 -4.14 -5.44 -2.60
C ARG A 28 -2.84 -5.26 -1.78
N HIS A 29 -1.68 -5.56 -2.36
CA HIS A 29 -0.37 -5.37 -1.75
C HIS A 29 0.20 -3.95 -1.96
N SER A 30 -0.56 -2.97 -2.43
CA SER A 30 -0.16 -1.55 -2.30
C SER A 30 -0.92 -0.82 -1.20
N LYS A 31 -1.95 -1.46 -0.61
CA LYS A 31 -2.76 -0.84 0.44
C LYS A 31 -2.36 -1.32 1.83
N VAL A 32 -2.59 -0.46 2.81
CA VAL A 32 -2.55 -0.75 4.25
C VAL A 32 -3.90 -0.34 4.82
N TYR A 33 -4.57 -1.25 5.54
CA TYR A 33 -5.84 -0.95 6.18
C TYR A 33 -5.59 -0.35 7.56
N THR A 34 -6.20 0.80 7.82
CA THR A 34 -6.14 1.51 9.11
C THR A 34 -7.56 1.64 9.66
N SER A 35 -7.71 2.01 10.94
CA SER A 35 -9.02 2.35 11.51
C SER A 35 -9.71 3.51 10.78
N LYS A 36 -8.96 4.30 10.00
CA LYS A 36 -9.46 5.40 9.15
C LYS A 36 -9.64 4.99 7.67
N GLY A 37 -9.64 3.69 7.37
CA GLY A 37 -9.80 3.14 6.02
C GLY A 37 -8.48 2.78 5.30
N PRO A 38 -8.55 2.36 4.02
CA PRO A 38 -7.39 1.93 3.23
C PRO A 38 -6.47 3.11 2.84
N ARG A 39 -5.16 2.96 3.04
CA ARG A 39 -4.11 3.93 2.68
C ARG A 39 -3.14 3.33 1.67
N ASP A 40 -2.51 4.19 0.87
CA ASP A 40 -1.37 3.77 0.03
C ASP A 40 -0.14 3.54 0.91
N ARG A 41 0.64 2.50 0.62
CA ARG A 41 1.89 2.21 1.35
C ARG A 41 3.09 3.00 0.85
N ARG A 42 2.99 3.60 -0.34
CA ARG A 42 4.07 4.36 -0.97
C ARG A 42 3.94 5.81 -0.54
N VAL A 43 5.04 6.37 -0.07
CA VAL A 43 5.13 7.78 0.30
C VAL A 43 5.93 8.49 -0.79
N ARG A 44 5.40 9.59 -1.32
CA ARG A 44 6.09 10.42 -2.31
C ARG A 44 6.71 11.61 -1.58
N LEU A 45 8.04 11.70 -1.63
CA LEU A 45 8.78 12.79 -1.02
C LEU A 45 8.99 13.93 -2.02
N SER A 46 9.12 15.16 -1.52
CA SER A 46 9.68 16.25 -2.32
C SER A 46 11.14 15.91 -2.69
N ALA A 47 11.66 16.52 -3.76
CA ALA A 47 13.02 16.24 -4.20
C ALA A 47 14.05 16.52 -3.09
N HIS A 48 13.94 17.66 -2.42
CA HIS A 48 14.83 18.05 -1.33
C HIS A 48 14.75 17.07 -0.14
N THR A 49 13.55 16.68 0.29
CA THR A 49 13.39 15.70 1.37
C THR A 49 13.91 14.32 0.97
N ALA A 50 13.76 13.91 -0.29
CA ALA A 50 14.28 12.64 -0.78
C ALA A 50 15.82 12.59 -0.68
N ILE A 51 16.51 13.68 -1.07
CA ILE A 51 17.97 13.77 -0.96
C ILE A 51 18.42 13.58 0.50
N GLN A 52 17.82 14.32 1.43
CA GLN A 52 18.15 14.21 2.85
C GLN A 52 17.83 12.82 3.43
N PHE A 53 16.69 12.26 3.04
CA PHE A 53 16.27 10.94 3.48
C PHE A 53 17.25 9.84 3.04
N TYR A 54 17.67 9.86 1.77
CA TYR A 54 18.58 8.84 1.24
C TYR A 54 20.01 8.99 1.78
N ASP A 55 20.49 10.20 2.05
CA ASP A 55 21.76 10.40 2.76
C ASP A 55 21.74 9.75 4.16
N VAL A 56 20.64 9.88 4.91
CA VAL A 56 20.47 9.18 6.19
C VAL A 56 20.44 7.67 6.01
N GLN A 57 19.72 7.17 4.99
CA GLN A 57 19.66 5.74 4.70
C GLN A 57 21.06 5.15 4.42
N ASP A 58 21.85 5.83 3.59
CA ASP A 58 23.20 5.41 3.20
C ASP A 58 24.15 5.43 4.39
N ARG A 59 24.11 6.48 5.21
CA ARG A 59 24.94 6.58 6.44
C ARG A 59 24.64 5.49 7.46
N LEU A 60 23.38 5.04 7.51
CA LEU A 60 22.97 3.93 8.38
C LEU A 60 23.24 2.55 7.76
N GLY A 61 23.67 2.49 6.49
CA GLY A 61 23.93 1.24 5.77
C GLY A 61 22.67 0.41 5.50
N TYR A 62 21.51 1.05 5.39
CA TYR A 62 20.25 0.32 5.18
C TYR A 62 19.96 0.07 3.69
N ASP A 63 19.69 -1.20 3.39
CA ASP A 63 19.30 -1.69 2.06
C ASP A 63 17.84 -1.38 1.70
N ARG A 64 17.00 -1.05 2.69
CA ARG A 64 15.56 -0.80 2.52
C ARG A 64 15.14 0.53 3.14
N PRO A 65 14.42 1.39 2.40
CA PRO A 65 13.90 2.66 2.91
C PRO A 65 13.03 2.52 4.17
N SER A 66 12.27 1.43 4.30
CA SER A 66 11.42 1.20 5.47
C SER A 66 12.22 1.14 6.77
N LYS A 67 13.44 0.59 6.75
CA LYS A 67 14.32 0.53 7.93
C LYS A 67 14.78 1.94 8.37
N ALA A 68 15.07 2.81 7.41
CA ALA A 68 15.42 4.21 7.70
C ALA A 68 14.22 4.96 8.28
N VAL A 69 13.01 4.72 7.77
CA VAL A 69 11.77 5.29 8.33
C VAL A 69 11.55 4.84 9.78
N ASP A 70 11.69 3.53 10.06
CA ASP A 70 11.54 2.99 11.41
C ASP A 70 12.57 3.59 12.38
N TRP A 71 13.82 3.76 11.92
CA TRP A 71 14.87 4.41 12.69
C TRP A 71 14.54 5.87 13.00
N LEU A 72 14.08 6.64 12.01
CA LEU A 72 13.67 8.04 12.18
C LEU A 72 12.53 8.17 13.20
N ILE A 73 11.51 7.33 13.10
CA ILE A 73 10.37 7.33 14.05
C ILE A 73 10.86 7.04 15.46
N ASN A 74 11.75 6.07 15.65
CA ASN A 74 12.30 5.75 16.96
C ASN A 74 13.17 6.88 17.52
N LYS A 75 13.96 7.55 16.67
CA LYS A 75 14.86 8.64 17.09
C LYS A 75 14.12 9.94 17.40
N ALA A 76 12.96 10.16 16.77
CA ALA A 76 12.12 11.35 16.97
C ALA A 76 11.09 11.21 18.12
N LYS A 77 11.08 10.08 18.83
CA LYS A 77 10.24 9.92 20.02
C LYS A 77 10.62 10.99 21.06
N PRO A 78 9.64 11.64 21.71
CA PRO A 78 9.92 12.53 22.82
C PRO A 78 10.60 11.76 23.97
N PRO A 79 11.42 12.44 24.79
CA PRO A 79 12.04 11.84 25.97
C PRO A 79 11.00 11.41 27.01
#